data_AF-A0A1H5KQ48-F1
#
_entry.id   AF-A0A1H5KQ48-F1
#
_cell.length_a   1.000
_cell.length_b   1.000
_cell.length_c   1.000
_cell.angle_alpha   90.00
_cell.angle_beta   90.00
_cell.angle_gamma   90.00
#
_symmetry.space_group_name_H-M   'P 1'
#
loop_
_entity.id
_entity.type
_entity.pdbx_description
1 polymer ?
#
loop_
_entity_poly.entity_id
_entity_poly.type
_entity_poly.pdbx_seq_one_letter_code
_entity_poly.pdbx_strand_id
1 'polypeptide(L)'
;MTCGHRLIFCLHTPMISGGRTRSLTGPTSKIRIWARAPALELNRLMDMSSREIRMPLSEVVAVLQDLNEFVVSLDRLGSRQASGTADECTVGTFIADWDVARRLARARRVISVALDTQLSEEDNAEIDALCDQGRFYGTDSSTSPSTDQSS
;
A
#
# COMPACT_ATOMS: atom_id res chain seq x y z
N MET A 1 -36.75 -5.58 -1.97
CA MET A 1 -35.97 -6.67 -1.35
C MET A 1 -34.50 -6.31 -1.47
N THR A 2 -33.93 -5.74 -0.42
CA THR A 2 -32.52 -5.31 -0.36
C THR A 2 -31.75 -6.33 0.46
N CYS A 3 -30.89 -7.11 -0.18
CA CYS A 3 -30.00 -8.04 0.50
C CYS A 3 -28.65 -7.36 0.69
N GLY A 4 -28.41 -6.84 1.89
CA GLY A 4 -27.11 -6.34 2.33
C GLY A 4 -26.21 -7.50 2.70
N HIS A 5 -25.03 -7.60 2.08
CA HIS A 5 -23.98 -8.50 2.53
C HIS A 5 -22.83 -7.68 3.13
N ARG A 6 -22.74 -7.74 4.46
CA ARG A 6 -21.54 -7.48 5.24
C ARG A 6 -20.54 -8.60 4.95
N LEU A 7 -19.37 -8.27 4.38
CA LEU A 7 -18.22 -9.16 4.39
C LEU A 7 -17.43 -8.90 5.67
N ILE A 8 -17.58 -9.83 6.61
CA ILE A 8 -16.76 -9.96 7.81
C ILE A 8 -15.52 -10.76 7.40
N PHE A 9 -14.34 -10.15 7.42
CA PHE A 9 -13.07 -10.88 7.34
C PHE A 9 -12.80 -11.55 8.70
N CYS A 10 -13.18 -12.83 8.82
CA CYS A 10 -12.70 -13.71 9.88
C CYS A 10 -11.42 -14.39 9.42
N LEU A 11 -10.26 -13.90 9.87
CA LEU A 11 -9.01 -14.67 9.85
C LEU A 11 -8.63 -15.04 11.28
N HIS A 12 -9.20 -16.14 11.77
CA HIS A 12 -8.55 -16.95 12.78
C HIS A 12 -9.04 -18.39 12.72
N THR A 13 -8.14 -19.31 12.39
CA THR A 13 -8.05 -20.56 13.16
C THR A 13 -6.62 -21.09 13.14
N PRO A 14 -6.18 -21.70 14.25
CA PRO A 14 -4.78 -21.95 14.58
C PRO A 14 -4.35 -23.37 14.19
N MET A 15 -3.03 -23.62 14.16
CA MET A 15 -2.52 -24.98 14.36
C MET A 15 -1.45 -25.03 15.46
N ILE A 16 -1.69 -26.01 16.32
CA ILE A 16 -1.07 -26.38 17.58
C ILE A 16 0.10 -27.33 17.31
N SER A 17 1.20 -27.20 18.05
CA SER A 17 2.01 -28.36 18.45
C SER A 17 2.62 -28.11 19.84
N GLY A 18 2.45 -29.09 20.73
CA GLY A 18 2.52 -28.93 22.19
C GLY A 18 3.87 -29.22 22.85
N GLY A 19 3.94 -28.92 24.16
CA GLY A 19 5.11 -29.21 25.00
C GLY A 19 5.13 -28.68 26.44
N ARG A 20 4.10 -28.99 27.24
CA ARG A 20 4.07 -29.26 28.71
C ARG A 20 4.92 -28.42 29.73
N THR A 21 4.17 -27.63 30.54
CA THR A 21 4.28 -27.27 31.99
C THR A 21 5.50 -26.54 32.57
N ARG A 22 5.27 -25.34 33.15
CA ARG A 22 5.10 -25.13 34.60
C ARG A 22 4.66 -23.69 34.94
N SER A 23 3.87 -23.63 36.01
CA SER A 23 3.31 -22.48 36.73
C SER A 23 4.37 -21.52 37.28
N LEU A 24 4.05 -20.22 37.39
CA LEU A 24 4.06 -19.41 38.63
C LEU A 24 4.25 -17.90 38.35
N THR A 25 3.27 -17.10 38.82
CA THR A 25 3.40 -15.81 39.54
C THR A 25 4.22 -14.63 38.98
N GLY A 26 3.56 -13.47 38.88
CA GLY A 26 4.10 -12.20 39.38
C GLY A 26 4.90 -11.30 38.43
N PRO A 27 5.12 -10.01 38.78
CA PRO A 27 4.76 -8.89 37.91
C PRO A 27 5.94 -8.04 37.39
N THR A 28 5.60 -7.12 36.47
CA THR A 28 6.33 -5.92 36.03
C THR A 28 7.67 -6.11 35.30
N SER A 29 7.68 -5.76 34.02
CA SER A 29 8.84 -5.13 33.40
C SER A 29 8.38 -4.03 32.44
N LYS A 30 8.79 -2.82 32.83
CA LYS A 30 8.57 -1.55 32.17
C LYS A 30 9.27 -1.54 30.82
N ILE A 31 8.57 -1.24 29.74
CA ILE A 31 9.17 -0.54 28.59
C ILE A 31 8.22 0.60 28.21
N ARG A 32 8.55 1.79 28.73
CA ARG A 32 8.23 3.05 28.06
C ARG A 32 9.16 3.14 26.85
N ILE A 33 8.62 3.36 25.66
CA ILE A 33 8.94 4.48 24.77
C ILE A 33 7.77 4.52 23.78
N TRP A 34 6.73 5.28 24.11
CA TRP A 34 5.97 5.94 23.07
C TRP A 34 6.66 7.28 22.92
N ALA A 35 7.49 7.41 21.89
CA ALA A 35 7.92 8.72 21.43
C ALA A 35 6.63 9.45 21.07
N ARG A 36 6.29 10.43 21.92
CA ARG A 36 5.22 11.38 21.71
C ARG A 36 5.52 12.08 20.39
N ALA A 37 4.81 11.71 19.32
CA ALA A 37 4.76 12.53 18.12
C ALA A 37 4.42 13.96 18.56
N PRO A 38 5.23 14.97 18.23
CA PRO A 38 4.93 16.34 18.62
C PRO A 38 3.60 16.71 17.96
N ALA A 39 2.68 17.25 18.75
CA ALA A 39 1.30 17.56 18.34
C ALA A 39 1.19 18.43 17.07
N LEU A 40 2.29 19.03 16.60
CA LEU A 40 2.40 19.76 15.35
C LEU A 40 2.27 18.86 14.10
N GLU A 41 2.71 17.61 14.16
CA GLU A 41 2.69 16.64 13.05
C GLU A 41 1.26 16.10 12.81
N LEU A 42 0.50 15.88 13.89
CA LEU A 42 -0.92 15.54 13.83
C LEU A 42 -1.79 16.73 13.40
N ASN A 43 -1.42 17.97 13.78
CA ASN A 43 -2.18 19.16 13.39
C ASN A 43 -2.02 19.49 11.89
N ARG A 44 -0.85 19.23 11.29
CA ARG A 44 -0.63 19.36 9.84
C ARG A 44 -1.36 18.27 9.05
N LEU A 45 -1.35 17.02 9.53
CA LEU A 45 -2.17 15.95 8.95
C LEU A 45 -3.68 16.27 9.01
N MET A 46 -4.14 16.93 10.08
CA MET A 46 -5.52 17.42 10.21
C MET A 46 -5.84 18.62 9.27
N ASP A 47 -4.86 19.46 8.94
CA ASP A 47 -5.01 20.55 7.96
C ASP A 47 -5.12 20.02 6.52
N MET A 48 -4.36 18.97 6.20
CA MET A 48 -4.51 18.22 4.94
C MET A 48 -5.83 17.43 4.89
N SER A 49 -6.32 16.92 6.03
CA SER A 49 -7.54 16.10 6.13
C SER A 49 -8.83 16.81 5.71
N SER A 50 -8.84 18.14 5.66
CA SER A 50 -10.05 18.93 5.38
C SER A 50 -10.06 19.56 3.98
N ARG A 51 -8.98 19.38 3.20
CA ARG A 51 -8.80 20.05 1.92
C ARG A 51 -9.49 19.27 0.80
N GLU A 52 -10.33 19.96 0.02
CA GLU A 52 -11.04 19.38 -1.12
C GLU A 52 -10.22 19.55 -2.40
N ILE A 53 -9.98 18.46 -3.13
CA ILE A 53 -9.37 18.48 -4.46
C ILE A 53 -10.48 18.30 -5.50
N ARG A 54 -10.62 19.27 -6.40
CA ARG A 54 -11.63 19.25 -7.47
C ARG A 54 -11.05 18.65 -8.74
N MET A 55 -11.79 17.72 -9.33
CA MET A 55 -11.44 17.09 -10.59
C MET A 55 -12.70 16.88 -11.42
N PRO A 56 -12.59 16.89 -12.77
CA PRO A 56 -13.70 16.47 -13.62
C PRO A 56 -14.15 15.05 -13.24
N LEU A 57 -15.44 14.88 -12.97
CA LEU A 57 -15.99 13.57 -12.58
C LEU A 57 -15.65 12.48 -13.60
N SER A 58 -15.61 12.81 -14.90
CA SER A 58 -15.22 11.90 -15.96
C SER A 58 -13.80 11.36 -15.81
N GLU A 59 -12.86 12.19 -15.33
CA GLU A 59 -11.48 11.78 -15.11
C GLU A 59 -11.37 10.88 -13.88
N VAL A 60 -12.05 11.24 -12.79
CA VAL A 60 -12.13 10.41 -11.57
C VAL A 60 -12.73 9.05 -11.90
N VAL A 61 -13.85 9.01 -12.63
CA VAL A 61 -14.52 7.76 -13.01
C VAL A 61 -13.61 6.90 -13.89
N ALA A 62 -12.90 7.48 -14.85
CA ALA A 62 -11.98 6.73 -15.69
C ALA A 62 -10.84 6.10 -14.87
N VAL A 63 -10.26 6.86 -13.94
CA VAL A 63 -9.21 6.35 -13.03
C VAL A 63 -9.74 5.24 -12.14
N LEU A 64 -10.92 5.41 -11.54
CA LEU A 64 -11.52 4.39 -10.68
C LEU A 64 -11.87 3.11 -11.45
N GLN A 65 -12.31 3.23 -12.70
CA GLN A 65 -12.56 2.08 -13.56
C GLN A 65 -11.27 1.29 -13.84
N ASP A 66 -10.20 1.99 -14.25
CA ASP A 66 -8.89 1.39 -14.48
C ASP A 66 -8.38 0.67 -13.21
N LEU A 67 -8.41 1.35 -12.07
CA LEU A 67 -7.95 0.79 -10.80
C LEU A 67 -8.76 -0.43 -10.36
N ASN A 68 -10.10 -0.38 -10.48
CA ASN A 68 -10.96 -1.50 -10.12
C ASN A 68 -10.69 -2.72 -11.01
N GLU A 69 -10.55 -2.51 -12.31
CA GLU A 69 -10.22 -3.57 -13.27
C GLU A 69 -8.89 -4.24 -12.92
N PHE A 70 -7.88 -3.47 -12.54
CA PHE A 70 -6.58 -4.02 -12.15
C PHE A 70 -6.63 -4.76 -10.83
N VAL A 71 -7.25 -4.19 -9.79
CA VAL A 71 -7.35 -4.84 -8.48
C VAL A 71 -8.09 -6.17 -8.57
N VAL A 72 -9.24 -6.20 -9.27
CA VAL A 72 -10.02 -7.44 -9.45
C VAL A 72 -9.27 -8.47 -10.28
N SER A 73 -8.58 -8.04 -11.35
CA SER A 73 -7.83 -8.96 -12.20
C SER A 73 -6.62 -9.54 -11.48
N LEU A 74 -5.88 -8.71 -10.74
CA LEU A 74 -4.73 -9.15 -9.94
C LEU A 74 -5.15 -10.10 -8.81
N ASP A 75 -6.27 -9.85 -8.13
CA ASP A 75 -6.82 -10.75 -7.11
C ASP A 75 -7.14 -12.15 -7.69
N ARG A 76 -7.78 -12.17 -8.87
CA ARG A 76 -8.08 -13.42 -9.58
C ARG A 76 -6.82 -14.14 -10.06
N LEU A 77 -5.84 -13.39 -10.58
CA LEU A 77 -4.57 -13.95 -11.02
C LEU A 77 -3.78 -14.52 -9.83
N GLY A 78 -3.69 -13.79 -8.71
CA GLY A 78 -3.06 -14.26 -7.50
C GLY A 78 -3.71 -15.53 -6.94
N SER A 79 -5.05 -15.58 -6.96
CA SER A 79 -5.80 -16.80 -6.59
C SER A 79 -5.49 -17.98 -7.51
N ARG A 80 -5.35 -17.73 -8.82
CA ARG A 80 -4.96 -18.77 -9.80
C ARG A 80 -3.51 -19.22 -9.62
N GLN A 81 -2.58 -18.31 -9.34
CA GLN A 81 -1.19 -18.66 -9.01
C GLN A 81 -1.13 -19.52 -7.75
N ALA A 82 -1.86 -19.16 -6.69
CA ALA A 82 -1.92 -19.92 -5.45
C ALA A 82 -2.52 -21.33 -5.63
N SER A 83 -3.41 -21.51 -6.61
CA SER A 83 -3.98 -22.83 -6.98
C SER A 83 -3.15 -23.57 -8.04
N GLY A 84 -2.04 -23.00 -8.51
CA GLY A 84 -1.18 -23.60 -9.53
C GLY A 84 -1.75 -23.57 -10.95
N THR A 85 -2.78 -22.76 -11.20
CA THR A 85 -3.49 -22.66 -12.49
C THR A 85 -3.08 -21.45 -13.34
N ALA A 86 -2.21 -20.59 -12.81
CA ALA A 86 -1.57 -19.50 -13.55
C ALA A 86 -0.08 -19.46 -13.18
N ASP A 87 0.75 -19.16 -14.16
CA ASP A 87 2.21 -18.99 -14.01
C ASP A 87 2.61 -17.51 -14.12
N GLU A 88 3.91 -17.24 -13.98
CA GLU A 88 4.47 -15.89 -14.11
C GLU A 88 4.22 -15.28 -15.51
N CYS A 89 4.22 -16.12 -16.55
CA CYS A 89 3.93 -15.70 -17.93
C CYS A 89 2.51 -15.13 -18.02
N THR A 90 1.54 -15.74 -17.34
CA THR A 90 0.14 -15.30 -17.31
C THR A 90 0.00 -13.89 -16.71
N VAL A 91 0.77 -13.56 -15.68
CA VAL A 91 0.78 -12.21 -15.07
C VAL A 91 1.46 -11.21 -15.99
N GLY A 92 2.59 -11.58 -16.61
CA GLY A 92 3.29 -10.76 -17.59
C GLY A 92 2.40 -10.39 -18.79
N THR A 93 1.65 -11.35 -19.31
CA THR A 93 0.67 -11.14 -20.40
C THR A 93 -0.43 -10.18 -19.97
N PHE A 94 -0.98 -10.31 -18.76
CA PHE A 94 -1.95 -9.35 -18.25
C PHE A 94 -1.38 -7.93 -18.23
N ILE A 95 -0.16 -7.74 -17.72
CA ILE A 95 0.46 -6.40 -17.65
C ILE A 95 0.68 -5.81 -19.05
N ALA A 96 1.17 -6.62 -19.99
CA ALA A 96 1.49 -6.20 -21.34
C ALA A 96 0.24 -5.96 -22.19
N ASP A 97 -0.62 -6.97 -22.33
CA ASP A 97 -1.77 -6.94 -23.25
C ASP A 97 -2.84 -5.94 -22.80
N TRP A 98 -2.94 -5.67 -21.49
CA TRP A 98 -3.93 -4.74 -20.94
C TRP A 98 -3.35 -3.34 -20.71
N ASP A 99 -2.11 -3.09 -21.15
CA ASP A 99 -1.43 -1.79 -21.05
C ASP A 99 -1.44 -1.22 -19.62
N VAL A 100 -1.29 -2.09 -18.62
CA VAL A 100 -1.50 -1.73 -17.20
C VAL A 100 -0.60 -0.58 -16.78
N ALA A 101 0.69 -0.62 -17.17
CA ALA A 101 1.65 0.43 -16.86
C ALA A 101 1.23 1.79 -17.45
N ARG A 102 0.78 1.82 -18.71
CA ARG A 102 0.34 3.04 -19.40
C ARG A 102 -0.90 3.64 -18.76
N ARG A 103 -1.87 2.80 -18.38
CA ARG A 103 -3.11 3.22 -17.72
C ARG A 103 -2.85 3.73 -16.29
N LEU A 104 -1.98 3.07 -15.52
CA LEU A 104 -1.54 3.55 -14.21
C LEU A 104 -0.75 4.87 -14.30
N ALA A 105 0.13 5.02 -15.29
CA ALA A 105 0.85 6.27 -15.51
C ALA A 105 -0.11 7.42 -15.84
N ARG A 106 -1.15 7.16 -16.65
CA ARG A 106 -2.22 8.12 -16.90
C ARG A 106 -2.96 8.48 -15.62
N ALA A 107 -3.36 7.50 -14.82
CA ALA A 107 -4.07 7.72 -13.56
C ALA A 107 -3.24 8.59 -12.60
N ARG A 108 -1.96 8.26 -12.41
CA ARG A 108 -1.03 9.07 -11.62
C ARG A 108 -0.98 10.50 -12.14
N ARG A 109 -0.81 10.69 -13.45
CA ARG A 109 -0.73 12.03 -14.06
C ARG A 109 -1.99 12.86 -13.80
N VAL A 110 -3.17 12.26 -13.97
CA VAL A 110 -4.46 12.94 -13.74
C VAL A 110 -4.54 13.44 -12.30
N ILE A 111 -4.16 12.60 -11.33
CA ILE A 111 -4.15 12.97 -9.91
C ILE A 111 -3.08 14.02 -9.62
N SER A 112 -1.84 13.83 -10.07
CA SER A 112 -0.73 14.78 -9.85
C SER A 112 -1.05 16.17 -10.39
N VAL A 113 -1.59 16.27 -11.62
CA VAL A 113 -1.98 17.57 -12.21
C VAL A 113 -3.05 18.26 -11.37
N ALA A 114 -4.02 17.51 -10.84
CA ALA A 114 -5.06 18.07 -9.99
C ALA A 114 -4.51 18.60 -8.66
N LEU A 115 -3.51 17.91 -8.10
CA LEU A 115 -2.79 18.33 -6.89
C LEU A 115 -1.94 19.57 -7.18
N ASP A 116 -1.08 19.53 -8.20
CA ASP A 116 -0.19 20.64 -8.61
C ASP A 116 -0.95 21.95 -8.83
N THR A 117 -2.16 21.85 -9.39
CA THR A 117 -2.99 23.02 -9.71
C THR A 117 -3.65 23.64 -8.48
N GLN A 118 -3.93 22.84 -7.44
CA GLN A 118 -4.78 23.26 -6.32
C GLN A 118 -4.04 23.38 -4.99
N LEU A 119 -2.86 22.79 -4.88
CA LEU A 119 -2.03 22.81 -3.69
C LEU A 119 -0.90 23.82 -3.81
N SER A 120 -0.43 24.29 -2.67
CA SER A 120 0.78 25.11 -2.62
C SER A 120 2.02 24.29 -3.00
N GLU A 121 3.10 24.96 -3.37
CA GLU A 121 4.37 24.29 -3.66
C GLU A 121 4.91 23.49 -2.46
N GLU A 122 4.74 24.01 -1.23
CA GLU A 122 5.13 23.30 0.01
C GLU A 122 4.35 22.00 0.19
N ASP A 123 3.03 22.04 -0.04
CA ASP A 123 2.16 20.87 0.09
C ASP A 123 2.42 19.81 -0.99
N ASN A 124 2.68 20.23 -2.23
CA ASN A 124 3.05 19.31 -3.31
C ASN A 124 4.39 18.63 -3.02
N ALA A 125 5.37 19.38 -2.54
CA ALA A 125 6.67 18.81 -2.14
C ALA A 125 6.54 17.80 -0.99
N GLU A 126 5.62 18.02 -0.04
CA GLU A 126 5.31 17.07 1.02
C GLU A 126 4.69 15.78 0.47
N ILE A 127 3.72 15.89 -0.45
CA ILE A 127 3.09 14.73 -1.09
C ILE A 127 4.09 13.93 -1.92
N ASP A 128 4.97 14.59 -2.67
CA ASP A 128 6.02 13.93 -3.45
C ASP A 128 6.97 13.15 -2.53
N ALA A 129 7.40 13.76 -1.42
CA ALA A 129 8.24 13.10 -0.43
C ALA A 129 7.57 11.89 0.23
N LEU A 130 6.23 11.89 0.39
CA LEU A 130 5.47 10.74 0.85
C LEU A 130 5.37 9.65 -0.23
N CYS A 131 5.24 10.03 -1.49
CA CYS A 131 5.18 9.08 -2.61
C CYS A 131 6.51 8.34 -2.81
N ASP A 132 7.64 9.03 -2.61
CA ASP A 132 8.99 8.46 -2.76
C ASP A 132 9.35 7.44 -1.66
N GLN A 133 8.61 7.40 -0.55
CA GLN A 133 8.77 6.40 0.52
C GLN A 133 8.18 5.02 0.15
N GLY A 134 7.59 4.89 -1.03
CA GLY A 134 7.04 3.63 -1.52
C GLY A 134 8.08 2.51 -1.59
N ARG A 135 7.62 1.26 -1.46
CA ARG A 135 8.46 0.09 -1.78
C ARG A 135 8.38 -0.18 -3.28
N PHE A 136 9.49 0.07 -3.96
CA PHE A 136 9.63 -0.18 -5.40
C PHE A 136 10.34 -1.51 -5.64
N TYR A 137 9.90 -2.25 -6.66
CA TYR A 137 10.55 -3.50 -7.04
C TYR A 137 11.84 -3.20 -7.81
N GLY A 138 12.93 -3.92 -7.49
CA GLY A 138 14.21 -3.80 -8.21
C GLY A 138 15.19 -2.74 -7.67
N THR A 139 14.87 -2.07 -6.55
CA THR A 139 15.76 -1.08 -5.91
C THR A 139 16.70 -1.64 -4.85
N ASP A 140 16.65 -2.95 -4.55
CA ASP A 140 17.44 -3.59 -3.48
C ASP A 140 18.89 -3.95 -3.88
N SER A 141 19.36 -3.55 -5.06
CA SER A 141 20.61 -4.05 -5.65
C SER A 141 21.78 -3.05 -5.63
N SER A 142 22.07 -2.35 -4.53
CA SER A 142 23.33 -1.57 -4.45
C SER A 142 23.87 -1.17 -3.07
N THR A 143 23.61 -1.88 -1.97
CA THR A 143 24.33 -1.57 -0.71
C THR A 143 24.63 -2.79 0.15
N SER A 144 25.48 -3.68 -0.34
CA SER A 144 26.33 -4.46 0.56
C SER A 144 27.67 -3.73 0.67
N PRO A 145 28.03 -3.10 1.80
CA PRO A 145 29.42 -2.74 2.04
C PRO A 145 30.21 -4.05 2.09
N SER A 146 31.06 -4.26 1.09
CA SER A 146 32.08 -5.30 1.12
C SER A 146 32.93 -5.05 2.36
N THR A 147 32.71 -5.85 3.40
CA THR A 147 33.64 -5.97 4.53
C THR A 147 34.89 -6.63 3.98
N ASP A 148 35.80 -5.81 3.46
CA ASP A 148 37.14 -6.22 3.10
C ASP A 148 37.95 -6.29 4.40
N GLN A 149 37.87 -7.44 5.07
CA GLN A 149 38.86 -7.85 6.06
C GLN A 149 39.92 -8.69 5.37
N SER A 150 41.17 -8.18 5.36
CA SER A 150 42.31 -8.79 6.04
C SER A 150 43.63 -8.51 5.32
N SER A 151 44.56 -7.87 6.03
CA SER A 151 45.97 -8.26 6.10
C SER A 151 46.53 -7.84 7.44
#